data_AF-A0A4P8WJH2-F1
#
_entry.id   AF-A0A4P8WJH2-F1
#
_cell.length_a   1.000
_cell.length_b   1.000
_cell.length_c   1.000
_cell.angle_alpha   90.00
_cell.angle_beta   90.00
_cell.angle_gamma   90.00
#
_symmetry.space_group_name_H-M   'P 1'
#
loop_
_entity.id
_entity.type
_entity.pdbx_description
1 polymer ?
#
loop_
_entity_poly.entity_id
_entity_poly.type
_entity_poly.pdbx_seq_one_letter_code
_entity_poly.pdbx_strand_id
1 'polypeptide(L)'
;MENYIAREWHLIHGYVGKLRWVYETDPKELDIPDDYRLNRGEHLTVFDEEEQKKRLGAEVKERGRRNPAALISSALVAVLDKADENLAFFIIELYEIDLLLSQNHVTSVLTRTGSFLQHALEDRLGVDDGLSPLITDAYEGGELSDEEVRLAQFIRQCRNDVSHNFAYFTEWSYAVHDHASICAKTLLVSLSDSWYGVEFTVGEQLSVENCLRVIEVEFGFEWLDSPATYDDDSIQDKYVTERGRG
;
A
#
# COMPACT_ATOMS: atom_id res chain seq x y z
N MET A 1 22.89 5.26 -0.20
CA MET A 1 23.14 5.93 1.09
C MET A 1 22.84 4.87 2.13
N GLU A 2 23.82 4.41 2.92
CA GLU A 2 23.59 3.32 3.91
C GLU A 2 22.82 3.90 5.10
N ASN A 3 21.49 4.01 4.97
CA ASN A 3 20.65 4.78 5.90
C ASN A 3 20.48 4.11 7.28
N TYR A 4 20.77 2.81 7.42
CA TYR A 4 20.65 2.09 8.69
C TYR A 4 21.79 1.11 8.94
N ILE A 5 22.24 1.03 10.20
CA ILE A 5 23.26 0.08 10.64
C ILE A 5 22.68 -1.34 10.77
N ALA A 6 23.54 -2.36 10.70
CA ALA A 6 23.12 -3.78 10.80
C ALA A 6 22.24 -4.09 12.03
N ARG A 7 22.41 -3.34 13.13
CA ARG A 7 21.59 -3.49 14.34
C ARG A 7 20.15 -3.01 14.13
N GLU A 8 19.95 -1.91 13.43
CA GLU A 8 18.62 -1.37 13.12
C GLU A 8 17.88 -2.31 12.19
N TRP A 9 18.55 -2.80 11.15
CA TRP A 9 18.01 -3.84 10.27
C TRP A 9 17.58 -5.10 11.02
N HIS A 10 18.42 -5.57 11.96
CA HIS A 10 18.05 -6.70 12.81
C HIS A 10 16.79 -6.43 13.65
N LEU A 11 16.64 -5.21 14.18
CA LEU A 11 15.46 -4.81 14.96
C LEU A 11 14.21 -4.69 14.08
N ILE A 12 14.33 -4.05 12.91
CA ILE A 12 13.26 -3.92 11.90
C ILE A 12 12.71 -5.30 11.57
N HIS A 13 13.57 -6.23 11.12
CA HIS A 13 13.17 -7.61 10.82
C HIS A 13 12.58 -8.33 12.05
N GLY A 14 13.08 -8.05 13.25
CA GLY A 14 12.54 -8.59 14.50
C GLY A 14 11.10 -8.12 14.79
N TYR A 15 10.81 -6.83 14.62
CA TYR A 15 9.46 -6.28 14.84
C TYR A 15 8.49 -6.73 13.77
N VAL A 16 8.92 -6.70 12.52
CA VAL A 16 8.25 -7.31 11.39
C VAL A 16 7.86 -8.77 11.65
N GLY A 17 8.79 -9.60 12.15
CA GLY A 17 8.52 -11.01 12.44
C GLY A 17 7.47 -11.19 13.55
N LYS A 18 7.47 -10.29 14.54
CA LYS A 18 6.43 -10.25 15.58
C LYS A 18 5.08 -9.82 15.01
N LEU A 19 5.06 -8.83 14.10
CA LEU A 19 3.84 -8.37 13.45
C LEU A 19 3.18 -9.51 12.68
N ARG A 20 3.97 -10.25 11.90
CA ARG A 20 3.54 -11.47 11.21
C ARG A 20 2.95 -12.49 12.17
N TRP A 21 3.66 -12.81 13.25
CA TRP A 21 3.17 -13.76 14.25
C TRP A 21 1.82 -13.36 14.84
N VAL A 22 1.62 -12.06 15.16
CA VAL A 22 0.34 -11.55 15.67
C VAL A 22 -0.79 -11.81 14.67
N TYR A 23 -0.56 -11.55 13.38
CA TYR A 23 -1.57 -11.79 12.36
C TYR A 23 -1.86 -13.28 12.12
N GLU A 24 -0.85 -14.14 12.21
CA GLU A 24 -1.00 -15.58 11.97
C GLU A 24 -1.64 -16.33 13.14
N THR A 25 -1.32 -15.94 14.37
CA THR A 25 -1.73 -16.68 15.58
C THR A 25 -2.92 -16.10 16.32
N ASP A 26 -3.32 -14.89 15.94
CA ASP A 26 -4.40 -14.14 16.56
C ASP A 26 -4.41 -14.20 18.11
N PRO A 27 -3.32 -13.73 18.76
CA PRO A 27 -3.17 -13.89 20.19
C PRO A 27 -4.24 -13.10 20.96
N LYS A 28 -4.65 -13.63 22.12
CA LYS A 28 -5.53 -12.93 23.07
C LYS A 28 -4.96 -11.54 23.36
N GLU A 29 -5.83 -10.54 23.44
CA GLU A 29 -5.48 -9.13 23.66
C GLU A 29 -4.39 -8.98 24.73
N LEU A 30 -3.32 -8.26 24.38
CA LEU A 30 -2.41 -7.70 25.38
C LEU A 30 -3.15 -6.54 26.05
N ASP A 31 -3.24 -6.58 27.38
CA ASP A 31 -3.79 -5.49 28.20
C ASP A 31 -3.02 -4.20 27.90
N ILE A 32 -3.65 -3.27 27.17
CA ILE A 32 -3.18 -1.89 27.05
C ILE A 32 -4.07 -1.03 27.97
N PRO A 33 -3.47 -0.18 28.82
CA PRO A 33 -4.22 0.70 29.72
C PRO A 33 -5.29 1.54 29.00
N ASP A 34 -6.48 1.61 29.60
CA ASP A 34 -7.70 2.25 29.07
C ASP A 34 -7.59 3.77 28.82
N ASP A 35 -6.53 4.42 29.29
CA ASP A 35 -6.28 5.86 29.21
C ASP A 35 -5.69 6.33 27.86
N TYR A 36 -5.42 5.41 26.93
CA TYR A 36 -4.92 5.74 25.58
C TYR A 36 -6.05 6.10 24.59
N ARG A 37 -6.56 7.34 24.65
CA ARG A 37 -7.40 7.98 23.62
C ARG A 37 -6.98 9.44 23.39
N LEU A 38 -6.50 9.79 22.19
CA LEU A 38 -6.35 11.18 21.76
C LEU A 38 -7.54 11.63 20.90
N ASN A 39 -7.96 12.88 21.07
CA ASN A 39 -9.03 13.50 20.30
C ASN A 39 -8.51 13.98 18.93
N ARG A 40 -9.21 13.61 17.86
CA ARG A 40 -9.03 14.15 16.50
C ARG A 40 -9.32 15.66 16.51
N GLY A 41 -8.29 16.51 16.49
CA GLY A 41 -8.57 17.96 16.49
C GLY A 41 -7.41 18.93 16.23
N GLU A 42 -6.14 18.56 16.35
CA GLU A 42 -5.06 19.55 16.25
C GLU A 42 -4.00 19.17 15.21
N HIS A 43 -4.04 19.90 14.09
CA HIS A 43 -2.96 19.97 13.11
C HIS A 43 -1.84 20.89 13.63
N LEU A 44 -0.59 20.54 13.28
CA LEU A 44 0.63 21.36 13.36
C LEU A 44 1.18 21.62 14.77
N THR A 45 1.95 20.68 15.33
CA THR A 45 3.04 21.02 16.28
C THR A 45 4.12 19.93 16.25
N VAL A 46 5.38 20.32 16.46
CA VAL A 46 6.50 19.38 16.62
C VAL A 46 6.33 18.66 17.96
N PHE A 47 5.92 17.39 17.94
CA PHE A 47 5.66 16.63 19.15
C PHE A 47 6.77 15.65 19.57
N ASP A 48 6.82 15.32 20.87
CA ASP A 48 7.72 14.35 21.49
C ASP A 48 7.36 12.87 21.16
N GLU A 49 8.23 11.93 21.55
CA GLU A 49 8.08 10.47 21.33
C GLU A 49 6.77 9.88 21.88
N GLU A 50 6.21 10.41 22.96
CA GLU A 50 4.96 9.93 23.55
C GLU A 50 3.76 10.34 22.70
N GLU A 51 3.76 11.55 22.14
CA GLU A 51 2.65 12.02 21.31
C GLU A 51 2.63 11.32 19.93
N GLN A 52 3.80 10.99 19.37
CA GLN A 52 3.90 10.17 18.16
C GLN A 52 3.30 8.77 18.37
N LYS A 53 3.63 8.11 19.49
CA LYS A 53 3.03 6.82 19.85
C LYS A 53 1.51 6.91 19.94
N LYS A 54 0.97 7.99 20.50
CA LYS A 54 -0.47 8.19 20.62
C LYS A 54 -1.16 8.41 19.26
N ARG A 55 -0.54 9.17 18.35
CA ARG A 55 -1.08 9.41 17.00
C ARG A 55 -1.08 8.13 16.16
N LEU A 56 0.00 7.36 16.21
CA LEU A 56 0.10 6.07 15.53
C LEU A 56 -0.90 5.05 16.08
N GLY A 57 -1.06 4.99 17.41
CA GLY A 57 -2.06 4.14 18.05
C GLY A 57 -3.48 4.49 17.60
N ALA A 58 -3.79 5.77 17.38
CA ALA A 58 -5.07 6.22 16.87
C ALA A 58 -5.25 5.84 15.39
N GLU A 59 -4.25 6.06 14.54
CA GLU A 59 -4.32 5.74 13.11
C GLU A 59 -4.43 4.22 12.86
N VAL A 60 -3.70 3.43 13.64
CA VAL A 60 -3.75 1.97 13.60
C VAL A 60 -5.09 1.44 14.10
N LYS A 61 -5.69 2.08 15.10
CA LYS A 61 -7.03 1.75 15.61
C LYS A 61 -8.14 2.15 14.63
N GLU A 62 -8.00 3.28 13.94
CA GLU A 62 -8.91 3.71 12.87
C GLU A 62 -8.86 2.78 11.66
N ARG A 63 -7.68 2.21 11.37
CA ARG A 63 -7.48 1.13 10.40
C ARG A 63 -7.91 -0.26 10.95
N GLY A 64 -8.52 -0.32 12.13
CA GLY A 64 -9.17 -1.51 12.68
C GLY A 64 -8.24 -2.59 13.26
N ARG A 65 -6.98 -2.26 13.61
CA ARG A 65 -6.01 -3.27 14.07
C ARG A 65 -6.10 -3.56 15.58
N ARG A 66 -5.67 -4.77 15.96
CA ARG A 66 -5.65 -5.25 17.37
C ARG A 66 -4.46 -4.67 18.16
N ASN A 67 -4.60 -4.55 19.47
CA ASN A 67 -3.61 -3.98 20.41
C ASN A 67 -2.14 -4.39 20.18
N PRO A 68 -1.81 -5.69 20.00
CA PRO A 68 -0.43 -6.12 19.79
C PRO A 68 0.20 -5.56 18.51
N ALA A 69 -0.59 -5.42 17.44
CA ALA A 69 -0.11 -4.91 16.15
C ALA A 69 0.21 -3.41 16.23
N ALA A 70 -0.57 -2.64 17.00
CA ALA A 70 -0.32 -1.22 17.25
C ALA A 70 1.01 -1.00 17.97
N LEU A 71 1.27 -1.75 19.04
CA LEU A 71 2.52 -1.65 19.79
C LEU A 71 3.76 -2.00 18.95
N ILE A 72 3.67 -3.05 18.14
CA ILE A 72 4.77 -3.46 17.26
C ILE A 72 5.03 -2.42 16.17
N SER A 73 3.97 -1.82 15.62
CA SER A 73 4.07 -0.73 14.64
C SER A 73 4.73 0.50 15.24
N SER A 74 4.32 0.93 16.44
CA SER A 74 4.96 2.02 17.17
C SER A 74 6.42 1.75 17.49
N ALA A 75 6.77 0.52 17.84
CA ALA A 75 8.15 0.13 18.10
C ALA A 75 9.01 0.14 16.82
N LEU A 76 8.44 -0.22 15.66
CA LEU A 76 9.12 -0.14 14.37
C LEU A 76 9.43 1.32 13.99
N VAL A 77 8.45 2.22 14.14
CA VAL A 77 8.64 3.67 13.91
C VAL A 77 9.73 4.23 14.81
N ALA A 78 9.74 3.85 16.10
CA ALA A 78 10.78 4.30 17.03
C ALA A 78 12.20 3.83 16.65
N VAL A 79 12.33 2.70 15.93
CA VAL A 79 13.63 2.23 15.43
C VAL A 79 14.09 3.04 14.22
N LEU A 80 13.16 3.49 13.39
CA LEU A 80 13.44 4.15 12.12
C LEU A 80 13.66 5.67 12.23
N ASP A 81 13.59 6.26 13.44
CA ASP A 81 13.54 7.72 13.65
C ASP A 81 12.31 8.37 12.99
N LYS A 82 11.93 9.54 13.48
CA LYS A 82 10.74 10.30 13.06
C LYS A 82 10.79 10.72 11.59
N ALA A 83 11.98 10.95 11.05
CA ALA A 83 12.14 11.32 9.64
C ALA A 83 11.66 10.21 8.68
N ASP A 84 11.64 8.96 9.14
CA ASP A 84 11.34 7.78 8.33
C ASP A 84 10.04 7.08 8.78
N GLU A 85 9.14 7.81 9.44
CA GLU A 85 7.81 7.33 9.84
C GLU A 85 7.02 6.76 8.64
N ASN A 86 7.11 7.42 7.47
CA ASN A 86 6.48 6.94 6.25
C ASN A 86 7.12 5.64 5.74
N LEU A 87 8.45 5.47 5.84
CA LEU A 87 9.10 4.21 5.50
C LEU A 87 8.62 3.06 6.40
N ALA A 88 8.40 3.32 7.70
CA ALA A 88 7.82 2.33 8.59
C ALA A 88 6.41 1.89 8.12
N PHE A 89 5.60 2.84 7.64
CA PHE A 89 4.29 2.51 7.07
C PHE A 89 4.40 1.69 5.78
N PHE A 90 5.34 1.99 4.90
CA PHE A 90 5.62 1.16 3.71
C PHE A 90 6.00 -0.28 4.10
N ILE A 91 6.91 -0.45 5.07
CA ILE A 91 7.33 -1.78 5.55
C ILE A 91 6.13 -2.56 6.10
N ILE A 92 5.31 -1.92 6.95
CA ILE A 92 4.11 -2.56 7.51
C ILE A 92 3.14 -2.94 6.39
N GLU A 93 2.91 -2.04 5.43
CA GLU A 93 1.99 -2.26 4.33
C GLU A 93 2.43 -3.42 3.43
N LEU A 94 3.73 -3.49 3.10
CA LEU A 94 4.32 -4.60 2.35
C LEU A 94 4.08 -5.96 3.02
N TYR A 95 4.19 -6.04 4.35
CA TYR A 95 3.88 -7.27 5.08
C TYR A 95 2.41 -7.64 5.06
N GLU A 96 1.53 -6.65 5.23
CA GLU A 96 0.09 -6.90 5.26
C GLU A 96 -0.42 -7.33 3.89
N ILE A 97 0.11 -6.74 2.82
CA ILE A 97 -0.17 -7.17 1.45
C ILE A 97 0.36 -8.59 1.22
N ASP A 98 1.59 -8.91 1.64
CA ASP A 98 2.14 -10.27 1.47
C ASP A 98 1.28 -11.33 2.18
N LEU A 99 0.81 -11.04 3.40
CA LEU A 99 -0.11 -11.92 4.12
C LEU A 99 -1.44 -12.09 3.37
N LEU A 100 -2.05 -10.99 2.92
CA LEU A 100 -3.33 -11.04 2.20
C LEU A 100 -3.20 -11.78 0.85
N LEU A 101 -2.08 -11.62 0.15
CA LEU A 101 -1.76 -12.36 -1.06
C LEU A 101 -1.64 -13.87 -0.77
N SER A 102 -0.96 -14.24 0.32
CA SER A 102 -0.84 -15.66 0.72
C SER A 102 -2.20 -16.31 1.07
N GLN A 103 -3.20 -15.50 1.39
CA GLN A 103 -4.58 -15.90 1.71
C GLN A 103 -5.53 -15.77 0.51
N ASN A 104 -5.03 -15.35 -0.66
CA ASN A 104 -5.82 -15.07 -1.86
C ASN A 104 -6.93 -14.02 -1.65
N HIS A 105 -6.64 -12.99 -0.83
CA HIS A 105 -7.56 -11.89 -0.54
C HIS A 105 -7.36 -10.70 -1.51
N VAL A 106 -7.50 -10.96 -2.81
CA VAL A 106 -7.25 -9.99 -3.92
C VAL A 106 -7.94 -8.64 -3.69
N THR A 107 -9.25 -8.65 -3.39
CA THR A 107 -10.03 -7.43 -3.13
C THR A 107 -9.44 -6.61 -1.99
N SER A 108 -9.09 -7.27 -0.88
CA SER A 108 -8.51 -6.59 0.26
C SER A 108 -7.16 -5.97 -0.07
N VAL A 109 -6.32 -6.67 -0.86
CA VAL A 109 -5.04 -6.13 -1.34
C VAL A 109 -5.26 -4.87 -2.16
N LEU A 110 -6.15 -4.91 -3.15
CA LEU A 110 -6.39 -3.77 -4.04
C LEU A 110 -6.99 -2.56 -3.33
N THR A 111 -8.04 -2.77 -2.52
CA THR A 111 -8.65 -1.69 -1.73
C THR A 111 -7.62 -1.02 -0.82
N ARG A 112 -6.83 -1.84 -0.13
CA ARG A 112 -5.85 -1.38 0.85
C ARG A 112 -4.68 -0.66 0.20
N THR A 113 -4.11 -1.24 -0.87
CA THR A 113 -3.03 -0.62 -1.64
C THR A 113 -3.46 0.71 -2.23
N GLY A 114 -4.66 0.78 -2.81
CA GLY A 114 -5.19 2.04 -3.36
C GLY A 114 -5.35 3.12 -2.30
N SER A 115 -5.91 2.77 -1.13
CA SER A 115 -6.02 3.72 0.00
C SER A 115 -4.66 4.12 0.57
N PHE A 116 -3.73 3.18 0.70
CA PHE A 116 -2.38 3.48 1.17
C PHE A 116 -1.63 4.40 0.21
N LEU A 117 -1.65 4.09 -1.08
CA LEU A 117 -1.00 4.89 -2.12
C LEU A 117 -1.58 6.30 -2.18
N GLN A 118 -2.90 6.44 -2.03
CA GLN A 118 -3.55 7.74 -1.96
C GLN A 118 -2.98 8.56 -0.80
N HIS A 119 -3.02 8.04 0.43
CA HIS A 119 -2.48 8.75 1.59
C HIS A 119 -0.98 9.04 1.49
N ALA A 120 -0.20 8.08 0.98
CA ALA A 120 1.23 8.26 0.80
C ALA A 120 1.55 9.39 -0.20
N LEU A 121 0.76 9.54 -1.26
CA LEU A 121 0.89 10.63 -2.22
C LEU A 121 0.35 11.96 -1.67
N GLU A 122 -0.75 11.95 -0.92
CA GLU A 122 -1.26 13.13 -0.22
C GLU A 122 -0.19 13.72 0.70
N ASP A 123 0.46 12.87 1.51
CA ASP A 123 1.53 13.27 2.41
C ASP A 123 2.77 13.77 1.66
N ARG A 124 3.12 13.12 0.54
CA ARG A 124 4.30 13.46 -0.26
C ARG A 124 4.14 14.79 -1.00
N LEU A 125 2.97 15.04 -1.57
CA LEU A 125 2.65 16.23 -2.36
C LEU A 125 2.12 17.39 -1.52
N GLY A 126 1.62 17.11 -0.30
CA GLY A 126 1.01 18.11 0.57
C GLY A 126 -0.36 18.59 0.07
N VAL A 127 -1.10 17.73 -0.64
CA VAL A 127 -2.43 18.02 -1.18
C VAL A 127 -3.42 16.92 -0.77
N ASP A 128 -4.71 17.26 -0.67
CA ASP A 128 -5.79 16.34 -0.32
C ASP A 128 -6.70 16.20 -1.55
N ASP A 129 -6.49 15.12 -2.31
CA ASP A 129 -7.11 14.92 -3.62
C ASP A 129 -7.39 13.43 -3.89
N GLY A 130 -8.13 13.14 -4.96
CA GLY A 130 -8.36 11.76 -5.39
C GLY A 130 -7.07 11.08 -5.88
N LEU A 131 -7.02 9.75 -5.82
CA LEU A 131 -5.85 8.99 -6.26
C LEU A 131 -5.43 9.25 -7.73
N SER A 132 -6.37 9.50 -8.65
CA SER A 132 -6.02 9.78 -10.06
C SER A 132 -5.26 11.11 -10.26
N PRO A 133 -5.76 12.27 -9.76
CA PRO A 133 -4.98 13.51 -9.83
C PRO A 133 -3.65 13.39 -9.09
N LEU A 134 -3.62 12.76 -7.91
CA LEU A 134 -2.37 12.54 -7.16
C LEU A 134 -1.30 11.79 -7.95
N ILE A 135 -1.65 10.73 -8.68
CA ILE A 135 -0.70 10.00 -9.55
C ILE A 135 -0.17 10.91 -10.66
N THR A 136 -1.02 11.76 -11.23
CA THR A 136 -0.65 12.68 -12.31
C THR A 136 0.30 13.74 -11.79
N ASP A 137 -0.05 14.39 -10.67
CA ASP A 137 0.75 15.43 -10.05
C ASP A 137 2.11 14.89 -9.57
N ALA A 138 2.15 13.66 -9.04
CA ALA A 138 3.39 13.03 -8.63
C ALA A 138 4.31 12.70 -9.81
N TYR A 139 3.76 12.35 -10.98
CA TYR A 139 4.54 12.19 -12.20
C TYR A 139 5.12 13.53 -12.69
N GLU A 140 4.27 14.55 -12.79
CA GLU A 140 4.68 15.90 -13.23
C GLU A 140 5.70 16.52 -12.27
N GLY A 141 5.57 16.24 -10.96
CA GLY A 141 6.50 16.64 -9.92
C GLY A 141 7.79 15.82 -9.87
N GLY A 142 7.89 14.72 -10.62
CA GLY A 142 9.05 13.83 -10.64
C GLY A 142 9.19 12.93 -9.41
N GLU A 143 8.14 12.80 -8.60
CA GLU A 143 8.08 11.89 -7.45
C GLU A 143 7.79 10.43 -7.86
N LEU A 144 7.20 10.22 -9.04
CA LEU A 144 7.00 8.91 -9.64
C LEU A 144 7.73 8.82 -10.99
N SER A 145 8.35 7.67 -11.24
CA SER A 145 8.83 7.28 -12.56
C SER A 145 7.67 6.86 -13.49
N ASP A 146 7.93 6.81 -14.80
CA ASP A 146 6.95 6.33 -15.80
C ASP A 146 6.44 4.92 -15.48
N GLU A 147 7.32 4.03 -15.02
CA GLU A 147 6.95 2.66 -14.66
C GLU A 147 6.06 2.60 -13.40
N GLU A 148 6.37 3.41 -12.38
CA GLU A 148 5.57 3.50 -11.15
C GLU A 148 4.18 4.10 -11.43
N VAL A 149 4.10 5.10 -12.31
CA VAL A 149 2.83 5.69 -12.75
C VAL A 149 1.96 4.64 -13.41
N ARG A 150 2.51 3.86 -14.34
CA ARG A 150 1.77 2.80 -15.05
C ARG A 150 1.25 1.75 -14.06
N LEU A 151 2.09 1.26 -13.15
CA LEU A 151 1.64 0.32 -12.11
C LEU A 151 0.55 0.93 -11.22
N ALA A 152 0.71 2.18 -10.78
CA ALA A 152 -0.25 2.90 -9.95
C ALA A 152 -1.61 3.07 -10.66
N GLN A 153 -1.59 3.45 -11.94
CA GLN A 153 -2.79 3.59 -12.76
C GLN A 153 -3.52 2.25 -12.91
N PHE A 154 -2.80 1.16 -13.20
CA PHE A 154 -3.37 -0.17 -13.35
C PHE A 154 -4.04 -0.66 -12.06
N ILE A 155 -3.34 -0.55 -10.92
CA ILE A 155 -3.87 -0.92 -9.60
C ILE A 155 -5.10 -0.09 -9.25
N ARG A 156 -5.07 1.22 -9.52
CA ARG A 156 -6.21 2.12 -9.27
C ARG A 156 -7.45 1.69 -10.06
N GLN A 157 -7.31 1.38 -11.35
CA GLN A 157 -8.45 0.92 -12.16
C GLN A 157 -9.01 -0.39 -11.63
N CYS A 158 -8.15 -1.36 -11.27
CA CYS A 158 -8.59 -2.62 -10.68
C CYS A 158 -9.30 -2.41 -9.33
N ARG A 159 -8.79 -1.50 -8.48
CA ARG A 159 -9.44 -1.14 -7.21
C ARG A 159 -10.83 -0.56 -7.44
N ASN A 160 -10.99 0.32 -8.43
CA ASN A 160 -12.27 0.94 -8.76
C ASN A 160 -13.26 -0.13 -9.28
N ASP A 161 -12.82 -1.02 -10.18
CA ASP A 161 -13.66 -2.11 -10.70
C ASP A 161 -14.15 -3.05 -9.58
N VAL A 162 -13.26 -3.47 -8.66
CA VAL A 162 -13.63 -4.29 -7.49
C VAL A 162 -14.66 -3.61 -6.59
N SER A 163 -14.59 -2.29 -6.45
CA SER A 163 -15.48 -1.52 -5.58
C SER A 163 -16.90 -1.39 -6.15
N HIS A 164 -17.07 -1.58 -7.46
CA HIS A 164 -18.34 -1.34 -8.17
C HIS A 164 -18.95 -2.59 -8.82
N ASN A 165 -18.14 -3.59 -9.23
CA ASN A 165 -18.57 -4.67 -10.11
C ASN A 165 -18.33 -6.10 -9.57
N PHE A 166 -18.01 -6.26 -8.27
CA PHE A 166 -17.61 -7.54 -7.65
C PHE A 166 -18.52 -8.74 -7.96
N ALA A 167 -19.83 -8.52 -8.15
CA ALA A 167 -20.80 -9.59 -8.39
C ALA A 167 -20.68 -10.27 -9.78
N TYR A 168 -19.86 -9.75 -10.71
CA TYR A 168 -19.85 -10.17 -12.11
C TYR A 168 -18.47 -10.51 -12.68
N PHE A 169 -17.49 -10.83 -11.83
CA PHE A 169 -16.18 -11.24 -12.31
C PHE A 169 -16.25 -12.51 -13.16
N THR A 170 -15.95 -12.37 -14.45
CA THR A 170 -15.58 -13.49 -15.31
C THR A 170 -14.22 -14.04 -14.88
N GLU A 171 -13.87 -15.26 -15.28
CA GLU A 171 -12.54 -15.85 -15.00
C GLU A 171 -11.40 -14.95 -15.48
N TRP A 172 -11.57 -14.28 -16.62
CA TRP A 172 -10.62 -13.31 -17.15
C TRP A 172 -10.48 -12.08 -16.24
N SER A 173 -11.60 -11.54 -15.74
CA SER A 173 -11.54 -10.43 -14.80
C SER A 173 -10.83 -10.82 -13.51
N TYR A 174 -11.07 -12.03 -12.98
CA TYR A 174 -10.34 -12.53 -11.83
C TYR A 174 -8.81 -12.55 -12.06
N ALA A 175 -8.34 -13.02 -13.23
CA ALA A 175 -6.91 -13.05 -13.56
C ALA A 175 -6.27 -11.65 -13.62
N VAL A 176 -6.99 -10.65 -14.16
CA VAL A 176 -6.51 -9.25 -14.20
C VAL A 176 -6.35 -8.70 -12.78
N HIS A 177 -7.33 -8.92 -11.91
CA HIS A 177 -7.31 -8.45 -10.53
C HIS A 177 -6.27 -9.16 -9.66
N ASP A 178 -6.11 -10.46 -9.86
CA ASP A 178 -5.07 -11.25 -9.19
C ASP A 178 -3.68 -10.71 -9.54
N HIS A 179 -3.41 -10.50 -10.83
CA HIS A 179 -2.14 -9.89 -11.27
C HIS A 179 -1.95 -8.47 -10.74
N ALA A 180 -3.01 -7.64 -10.71
CA ALA A 180 -2.95 -6.31 -10.12
C ALA A 180 -2.60 -6.34 -8.63
N SER A 181 -3.11 -7.34 -7.90
CA SER A 181 -2.77 -7.52 -6.48
C SER A 181 -1.30 -7.91 -6.28
N ILE A 182 -0.72 -8.68 -7.19
CA ILE A 182 0.73 -8.99 -7.19
C ILE A 182 1.55 -7.73 -7.52
N CYS A 183 1.07 -6.91 -8.46
CA CYS A 183 1.70 -5.64 -8.84
C CYS A 183 1.75 -4.65 -7.68
N ALA A 184 0.79 -4.70 -6.75
CA ALA A 184 0.77 -3.83 -5.56
C ALA A 184 2.06 -3.92 -4.75
N LYS A 185 2.52 -5.14 -4.45
CA LYS A 185 3.77 -5.34 -3.71
C LYS A 185 4.96 -4.78 -4.48
N THR A 186 5.02 -5.05 -5.78
CA THR A 186 6.08 -4.56 -6.68
C THR A 186 6.15 -3.04 -6.71
N LEU A 187 4.99 -2.37 -6.81
CA LEU A 187 4.91 -0.91 -6.75
C LEU A 187 5.42 -0.38 -5.41
N LEU A 188 4.97 -0.92 -4.28
CA LEU A 188 5.38 -0.42 -2.96
C LEU A 188 6.86 -0.64 -2.67
N VAL A 189 7.47 -1.72 -3.17
CA VAL A 189 8.93 -1.92 -3.08
C VAL A 189 9.67 -0.92 -3.97
N SER A 190 9.17 -0.67 -5.18
CA SER A 190 9.74 0.37 -6.06
C SER A 190 9.73 1.74 -5.38
N LEU A 191 8.59 2.11 -4.79
CA LEU A 191 8.43 3.39 -4.09
C LEU A 191 9.28 3.47 -2.83
N SER A 192 9.45 2.38 -2.08
CA SER A 192 10.32 2.39 -0.90
C SER A 192 11.78 2.65 -1.29
N ASP A 193 12.23 2.09 -2.42
CA ASP A 193 13.57 2.33 -2.94
C ASP A 193 13.71 3.73 -3.55
N SER A 194 12.78 4.16 -4.41
CA SER A 194 12.86 5.45 -5.08
C SER A 194 12.73 6.63 -4.10
N TRP A 195 11.87 6.52 -3.08
CA TRP A 195 11.60 7.62 -2.15
C TRP A 195 12.56 7.65 -0.95
N TYR A 196 13.05 6.49 -0.50
CA TYR A 196 13.83 6.38 0.74
C TYR A 196 15.20 5.73 0.55
N GLY A 197 15.52 5.24 -0.65
CA GLY A 197 16.76 4.50 -0.94
C GLY A 197 16.81 3.14 -0.24
N VAL A 198 15.65 2.54 0.00
CA VAL A 198 15.50 1.29 0.73
C VAL A 198 14.68 0.29 -0.08
N GLU A 199 15.37 -0.70 -0.64
CA GLU A 199 14.73 -1.89 -1.20
C GLU A 199 14.35 -2.86 -0.07
N PHE A 200 13.07 -2.89 0.30
CA PHE A 200 12.57 -3.79 1.34
C PHE A 200 11.64 -4.84 0.75
N THR A 201 12.10 -6.10 0.68
CA THR A 201 11.35 -7.18 0.04
C THR A 201 10.76 -8.16 1.06
N VAL A 202 9.53 -8.60 0.77
CA VAL A 202 8.82 -9.62 1.56
C VAL A 202 8.26 -10.64 0.59
N GLY A 203 8.48 -11.94 0.83
CA GLY A 203 7.93 -13.02 -0.01
C GLY A 203 8.42 -13.00 -1.46
N GLU A 204 7.69 -13.70 -2.35
CA GLU A 204 7.99 -13.72 -3.78
C GLU A 204 7.39 -12.49 -4.48
N GLN A 205 8.17 -11.82 -5.33
CA GLN A 205 7.71 -10.65 -6.09
C GLN A 205 8.14 -10.73 -7.55
N LEU A 206 7.34 -10.13 -8.43
CA LEU A 206 7.71 -9.92 -9.82
C LEU A 206 8.57 -8.66 -9.93
N SER A 207 9.40 -8.58 -10.98
CA SER A 207 10.03 -7.30 -11.34
C SER A 207 9.00 -6.36 -11.97
N VAL A 208 9.24 -5.05 -11.86
CA VAL A 208 8.43 -4.01 -12.52
C VAL A 208 8.26 -4.30 -14.01
N GLU A 209 9.35 -4.66 -14.70
CA GLU A 209 9.33 -5.07 -16.11
C GLU A 209 8.36 -6.24 -16.39
N ASN A 210 8.37 -7.27 -15.55
CA ASN A 210 7.49 -8.42 -15.73
C ASN A 210 6.04 -8.08 -15.44
N CYS A 211 5.78 -7.22 -14.45
CA CYS A 211 4.44 -6.70 -14.17
C CYS A 211 3.89 -5.97 -15.40
N LEU A 212 4.64 -5.00 -15.92
CA LEU A 212 4.24 -4.19 -17.08
C LEU A 212 4.09 -5.03 -18.34
N ARG A 213 5.00 -5.97 -18.61
CA ARG A 213 4.89 -6.89 -19.75
C ARG A 213 3.56 -7.64 -19.77
N VAL A 214 3.13 -8.18 -18.64
CA VAL A 214 1.85 -8.92 -18.56
C VAL A 214 0.67 -7.96 -18.77
N ILE A 215 0.71 -6.77 -18.16
CA ILE A 215 -0.33 -5.76 -18.30
C ILE A 215 -0.50 -5.32 -19.77
N GLU A 216 0.61 -5.03 -20.45
CA GLU A 216 0.59 -4.52 -21.81
C GLU A 216 0.34 -5.62 -22.85
N VAL A 217 0.99 -6.78 -22.71
CA VAL A 217 0.97 -7.82 -23.75
C VAL A 217 -0.19 -8.79 -23.56
N GLU A 218 -0.40 -9.27 -22.34
CA GLU A 218 -1.40 -10.31 -22.08
C GLU A 218 -2.79 -9.70 -21.87
N PHE A 219 -2.88 -8.59 -21.13
CA PHE A 219 -4.15 -7.90 -20.90
C PHE A 219 -4.48 -6.86 -21.97
N GLY A 220 -3.49 -6.37 -22.73
CA GLY A 220 -3.72 -5.36 -23.76
C GLY A 220 -4.13 -4.01 -23.17
N PHE A 221 -3.64 -3.69 -21.97
CA PHE A 221 -4.01 -2.48 -21.26
C PHE A 221 -3.42 -1.24 -21.95
N GLU A 222 -4.27 -0.24 -22.20
CA GLU A 222 -3.84 1.06 -22.72
C GLU A 222 -3.76 2.09 -21.59
N TRP A 223 -2.60 2.76 -21.50
CA TRP A 223 -2.33 3.78 -20.50
C TRP A 223 -3.12 5.06 -20.78
N LEU A 224 -3.52 5.76 -19.73
CA LEU A 224 -4.29 6.99 -19.87
C LEU A 224 -3.36 8.19 -20.01
N ASP A 225 -3.52 8.94 -21.09
CA ASP A 225 -2.80 10.20 -21.37
C ASP A 225 -3.29 11.38 -20.51
N SER A 226 -4.42 11.22 -19.80
CA SER A 226 -5.06 12.27 -18.99
C SER A 226 -5.65 11.71 -17.68
N PRO A 227 -5.94 12.57 -16.69
CA PRO A 227 -6.64 12.14 -15.47
C PRO A 227 -7.93 11.40 -15.82
N ALA A 228 -8.10 10.22 -15.23
CA ALA A 228 -9.20 9.32 -15.57
C ALA A 228 -10.52 9.85 -15.01
N THR A 229 -11.59 9.77 -15.81
CA THR A 229 -12.95 9.91 -15.30
C THR A 229 -13.50 8.55 -14.84
N TYR A 230 -14.62 8.53 -14.12
CA TYR A 230 -15.25 7.27 -13.69
C TYR A 230 -15.56 6.33 -14.87
N ASP A 231 -15.98 6.88 -16.01
CA ASP A 231 -16.25 6.09 -17.22
C ASP A 231 -14.96 5.50 -17.82
N ASP A 232 -13.80 6.08 -17.52
CA ASP A 232 -12.51 5.57 -17.97
C ASP A 232 -11.97 4.41 -17.14
N ASP A 233 -12.54 4.19 -15.94
CA ASP A 233 -12.05 3.28 -14.92
C ASP A 233 -12.65 1.87 -14.96
N SER A 234 -13.66 1.63 -15.81
CA SER A 234 -14.29 0.32 -15.97
C SER A 234 -13.40 -0.61 -16.80
N ILE A 235 -12.60 -1.44 -16.11
CA ILE A 235 -11.82 -2.52 -16.74
C ILE A 235 -12.77 -3.51 -17.42
N GLN A 236 -13.92 -3.77 -16.82
CA GLN A 236 -14.91 -4.71 -17.34
C GLN A 236 -15.39 -4.31 -18.74
N ASP A 237 -15.73 -3.02 -18.95
CA ASP A 237 -16.27 -2.56 -20.23
C ASP A 237 -15.20 -2.51 -21.33
N LYS A 238 -13.96 -2.11 -20.96
CA LYS A 238 -12.87 -1.88 -21.92
C LYS A 238 -12.08 -3.15 -22.30
N TYR A 239 -11.81 -4.04 -21.35
CA TYR A 239 -10.79 -5.09 -21.54
C TYR A 239 -11.29 -6.52 -21.31
N VAL A 240 -12.48 -6.68 -20.74
CA VAL A 240 -13.06 -8.01 -20.43
C VAL A 240 -14.06 -8.48 -21.50
N THR A 241 -14.60 -7.58 -22.32
CA THR A 241 -15.74 -7.87 -23.21
C THR A 241 -15.41 -8.65 -24.49
N GLU A 242 -14.16 -8.62 -24.99
CA GLU A 242 -13.82 -9.29 -26.26
C GLU A 242 -13.07 -10.63 -26.09
N ARG A 243 -12.12 -10.76 -25.16
CA ARG A 243 -11.37 -12.01 -24.96
C ARG A 243 -12.07 -13.04 -24.06
N GLY A 244 -12.97 -12.62 -23.17
CA GLY A 244 -13.72 -13.51 -22.27
C GLY A 244 -14.97 -14.15 -22.88
N ARG A 245 -15.25 -13.92 -24.17
CA ARG A 245 -16.37 -14.52 -24.92
C ARG A 245 -15.95 -15.71 -25.81
N GLY A 246 -14.66 -16.04 -25.83
CA GLY A 246 -14.07 -17.11 -26.65
C GLY A 246 -14.04 -18.46 -25.96
#